data_AF-A0A0F9KSU9-F1
#
_entry.id   AF-A0A0F9KSU9-F1
#
_cell.length_a   1.000
_cell.length_b   1.000
_cell.length_c   1.000
_cell.angle_alpha   90.00
_cell.angle_beta   90.00
_cell.angle_gamma   90.00
#
_symmetry.space_group_name_H-M   'P 1'
#
loop_
_entity.id
_entity.type
_entity.pdbx_description
1 polymer ?
#
loop_
_entity_poly.entity_id
_entity_poly.type
_entity_poly.pdbx_seq_one_letter_code
_entity_poly.pdbx_strand_id
1 'polypeptide(L)'
;MARGEVHTINLAAPPQVLTVAPGDTVRVVTEFDYVGPALSARMISAIWHPTLLDPHNEIVRGNKTFIIPSSPPPGNHITVTMALLVPSGEAGTDYGLYSSIRDVPGPDIWMEPKYYENIITIEEVVPEFKGTIIKKELEYNESQRTIPVSNVPQDERGLVHVWGRNDMVISQKLGIHWIVRDPDGILAEDYQDWEFGTTGPGGDHHFIGGRFDLNKPGTWVIGISLSMNPDSPLTVASYAGVLCTVAAAPAEYTLGVAIEPPGYGRVTKSPSKAKYSAGEVVTLTATPYSGYEFDHWGGWPPYPGVGSTSPSIQITMTDNWWVVAAFRVKQYTLTTSITPSGSGTISPASGTKYPSGTSVTLRATASSGYEFDHWGGAASGTSRTTTIVMSKSQWVLAYFKEVAISQCPLSVSRSPSSGGSVTRSPNKSLYDDGEMIDVTATPYSGWSFEKFTGVRFDGGTWTSSANPVHPIGCQTRSVTAHFIQ
;
A
#
# COMPACT_ATOMS: atom_id res chain seq x y z
N MET A 1 19.58 -44.52 39.93
CA MET A 1 20.26 -45.53 40.79
C MET A 1 20.29 -44.94 42.18
N ALA A 2 19.51 -45.50 43.12
CA ALA A 2 19.61 -45.10 44.52
C ALA A 2 21.02 -45.41 45.03
N ARG A 3 21.77 -44.38 45.42
CA ARG A 3 23.01 -44.58 46.18
C ARG A 3 22.55 -45.05 47.56
N GLY A 4 22.94 -46.25 47.98
CA GLY A 4 22.68 -46.71 49.35
C GLY A 4 23.62 -45.99 50.31
N GLU A 5 23.26 -44.78 50.72
CA GLU A 5 24.02 -44.00 51.69
C GLU A 5 23.79 -44.55 53.10
N VAL A 6 24.78 -44.37 53.98
CA VAL A 6 24.69 -44.82 55.37
C VAL A 6 24.54 -43.59 56.25
N HIS A 7 23.37 -43.45 56.85
CA HIS A 7 23.04 -42.39 57.78
C HIS A 7 23.17 -42.91 59.21
N THR A 8 23.60 -42.08 60.17
CA THR A 8 23.74 -42.50 61.57
C THR A 8 22.86 -41.65 62.47
N ILE A 9 22.07 -42.32 63.32
CA ILE A 9 21.18 -41.67 64.29
C ILE A 9 21.51 -42.18 65.70
N ASN A 10 21.88 -41.28 66.60
CA ASN A 10 22.16 -41.61 68.00
C ASN A 10 20.95 -41.27 68.87
N LEU A 11 20.44 -42.27 69.59
CA LEU A 11 19.28 -42.13 70.47
C LEU A 11 19.64 -41.78 71.93
N ALA A 12 20.93 -41.55 72.22
CA ALA A 12 21.38 -41.06 73.53
C ALA A 12 20.95 -39.60 73.83
N ALA A 13 20.52 -38.87 72.80
CA ALA A 13 19.96 -37.52 72.89
C ALA A 13 18.77 -37.40 71.92
N PRO A 14 17.87 -36.41 72.10
CA PRO A 14 16.78 -36.19 71.15
C PRO A 14 17.32 -36.04 69.72
N PRO A 15 17.01 -36.98 68.82
CA PRO A 15 17.57 -36.96 67.47
C PRO A 15 16.91 -35.87 66.62
N GLN A 16 17.66 -35.32 65.66
CA GLN A 16 17.10 -34.49 64.61
C GLN A 16 16.42 -35.36 63.55
N VAL A 17 15.47 -34.78 62.82
CA VAL A 17 14.83 -35.43 61.67
C VAL A 17 15.89 -35.77 60.64
N LEU A 18 15.89 -37.03 60.20
CA LEU A 18 16.80 -37.57 59.21
C LEU A 18 16.05 -37.85 57.91
N THR A 19 16.48 -37.21 56.82
CA THR A 19 15.92 -37.42 55.48
C THR A 19 16.73 -38.50 54.76
N VAL A 20 16.04 -39.53 54.24
CA VAL A 20 16.66 -40.71 53.63
C VAL A 20 15.93 -41.12 52.35
N ALA A 21 16.61 -41.81 51.43
CA ALA A 21 15.98 -42.40 50.24
C ALA A 21 15.72 -43.91 50.43
N PRO A 22 14.72 -44.51 49.75
CA PRO A 22 14.58 -45.96 49.66
C PRO A 22 15.90 -46.64 49.23
N GLY A 23 16.35 -47.61 50.02
CA GLY A 23 17.63 -48.30 49.82
C GLY A 23 18.81 -47.75 50.62
N ASP A 24 18.66 -46.60 51.29
CA ASP A 24 19.63 -46.12 52.28
C ASP A 24 19.69 -47.05 53.51
N THR A 25 20.75 -46.93 54.31
CA THR A 25 20.88 -47.63 55.58
C THR A 25 20.89 -46.64 56.75
N VAL A 26 19.94 -46.78 57.67
CA VAL A 26 19.94 -46.05 58.95
C VAL A 26 20.66 -46.87 60.01
N ARG A 27 21.84 -46.40 60.42
CA ARG A 27 22.61 -46.93 61.54
C ARG A 27 22.11 -46.31 62.85
N VAL A 28 21.30 -47.06 63.57
CA VAL A 28 20.79 -46.71 64.90
C VAL A 28 21.86 -46.99 65.94
N VAL A 29 22.28 -45.95 66.66
CA VAL A 29 23.21 -46.03 67.80
C VAL A 29 22.39 -45.93 69.09
N THR A 30 22.60 -46.88 69.99
CA THR A 30 21.89 -46.99 71.28
C THR A 30 22.91 -47.07 72.39
N GLU A 31 22.78 -46.19 73.38
CA GLU A 31 23.63 -46.11 74.56
C GLU A 31 22.78 -46.39 75.81
N PHE A 32 23.25 -47.27 76.68
CA PHE A 32 22.53 -47.65 77.89
C PHE A 32 23.49 -48.05 79.02
N ASP A 33 23.00 -47.94 80.25
CA ASP A 33 23.71 -48.40 81.44
C ASP A 33 23.29 -49.82 81.82
N TYR A 34 24.27 -50.62 82.26
CA TYR A 34 24.03 -51.96 82.76
C TYR A 34 24.96 -52.28 83.93
N VAL A 35 24.37 -52.75 85.04
CA VAL A 35 25.10 -53.17 86.24
C VAL A 35 24.81 -54.64 86.50
N GLY A 36 25.80 -55.50 86.28
CA GLY A 36 25.66 -56.93 86.47
C GLY A 36 26.78 -57.76 85.80
N PRO A 37 26.69 -59.10 85.85
CA PRO A 37 27.63 -59.97 85.15
C PRO A 37 27.44 -59.88 83.62
N ALA A 38 28.46 -60.29 82.88
CA ALA A 38 28.38 -60.35 81.41
C ALA A 38 27.26 -61.30 80.95
N LEU A 39 26.51 -60.92 79.93
CA LEU A 39 25.42 -61.74 79.38
C LEU A 39 25.18 -61.49 77.89
N SER A 40 24.50 -62.44 77.25
CA SER A 40 24.03 -62.29 75.87
C SER A 40 22.68 -61.59 75.85
N ALA A 41 22.62 -60.43 75.21
CA ALA A 41 21.41 -59.62 75.07
C ALA A 41 21.05 -59.43 73.59
N ARG A 42 19.89 -58.80 73.35
CA ARG A 42 19.38 -58.59 72.00
C ARG A 42 18.90 -57.16 71.82
N MET A 43 19.45 -56.47 70.82
CA MET A 43 18.98 -55.16 70.39
C MET A 43 17.86 -55.34 69.35
N ILE A 44 16.76 -54.62 69.55
CA ILE A 44 15.70 -54.45 68.55
C ILE A 44 15.56 -52.96 68.26
N SER A 45 15.65 -52.59 66.99
CA SER A 45 15.33 -51.24 66.53
C SER A 45 14.38 -51.33 65.35
N ALA A 46 13.41 -50.42 65.28
CA ALA A 46 12.46 -50.42 64.17
C ALA A 46 12.08 -49.01 63.75
N ILE A 47 11.96 -48.83 62.43
CA ILE A 47 11.29 -47.68 61.84
C ILE A 47 9.81 -48.03 61.77
N TRP A 48 8.96 -47.15 62.28
CA TRP A 48 7.54 -47.40 62.42
C TRP A 48 6.73 -46.20 61.94
N HIS A 49 5.48 -46.43 61.57
CA HIS A 49 4.53 -45.37 61.23
C HIS A 49 3.14 -45.76 61.73
N PRO A 50 2.40 -44.86 62.42
CA PRO A 50 1.11 -45.20 62.98
C PRO A 50 0.09 -45.52 61.87
N THR A 51 -0.74 -46.52 62.10
CA THR A 51 -1.91 -46.82 61.26
C THR A 51 -3.18 -46.76 62.11
N LEU A 52 -4.35 -46.81 61.47
CA LEU A 52 -5.64 -46.85 62.17
C LEU A 52 -5.78 -48.06 63.12
N LEU A 53 -5.05 -49.16 62.86
CA LEU A 53 -5.17 -50.41 63.61
C LEU A 53 -3.99 -50.66 64.56
N ASP A 54 -2.82 -50.10 64.27
CA ASP A 54 -1.61 -50.26 65.08
C ASP A 54 -0.88 -48.91 65.18
N PRO A 55 -0.84 -48.28 66.37
CA PRO A 55 -0.18 -46.99 66.57
C PRO A 55 1.35 -47.06 66.46
N HIS A 56 1.96 -48.24 66.44
CA HIS A 56 3.41 -48.43 66.28
C HIS A 56 3.73 -49.49 65.23
N ASN A 57 2.99 -49.49 64.11
CA ASN A 57 3.19 -50.45 63.03
C ASN A 57 4.64 -50.39 62.49
N GLU A 58 5.41 -51.43 62.79
CA GLU A 58 6.82 -51.55 62.41
C GLU A 58 6.92 -51.82 60.91
N ILE A 59 7.47 -50.86 60.15
CA ILE A 59 7.66 -50.98 58.70
C ILE A 59 8.96 -51.73 58.39
N VAL A 60 9.99 -51.51 59.20
CA VAL A 60 11.21 -52.32 59.19
C VAL A 60 11.71 -52.54 60.60
N ARG A 61 12.11 -53.77 60.90
CA ARG A 61 12.59 -54.20 62.22
C ARG A 61 13.92 -54.91 62.10
N GLY A 62 14.93 -54.38 62.79
CA GLY A 62 16.23 -55.01 62.99
C GLY A 62 16.29 -55.82 64.27
N ASN A 63 17.07 -56.90 64.25
CA ASN A 63 17.33 -57.73 65.41
C ASN A 63 18.81 -58.15 65.44
N LYS A 64 19.50 -57.93 66.57
CA LYS A 64 20.93 -58.17 66.71
C LYS A 64 21.25 -58.67 68.12
N THR A 65 21.75 -59.89 68.20
CA THR A 65 22.31 -60.43 69.43
C THR A 65 23.72 -59.86 69.66
N PHE A 66 24.05 -59.53 70.90
CA PHE A 66 25.37 -59.03 71.29
C PHE A 66 25.69 -59.42 72.74
N ILE A 67 26.96 -59.33 73.13
CA ILE A 67 27.39 -59.58 74.51
C ILE A 67 27.51 -58.25 75.24
N ILE A 68 26.80 -58.12 76.35
CA ILE A 68 26.98 -57.05 77.32
C ILE A 68 28.15 -57.46 78.24
N PRO A 69 29.23 -56.67 78.36
CA PRO A 69 30.33 -56.97 79.26
C PRO A 69 29.91 -56.90 80.73
N SER A 70 30.69 -57.51 81.63
CA SER A 70 30.50 -57.34 83.08
C SER A 70 30.67 -55.87 83.46
N SER A 71 29.83 -55.39 84.38
CA SER A 71 29.67 -54.00 84.83
C SER A 71 30.84 -53.06 84.45
N PRO A 72 30.64 -52.12 83.51
CA PRO A 72 31.66 -51.15 83.15
C PRO A 72 31.97 -50.20 84.33
N PRO A 73 33.12 -49.49 84.31
CA PRO A 73 33.44 -48.49 85.33
C PRO A 73 32.31 -47.47 85.52
N PRO A 74 32.09 -46.93 86.74
CA PRO A 74 31.04 -45.94 86.99
C PRO A 74 31.13 -44.75 86.01
N GLY A 75 30.05 -44.48 85.29
CA GLY A 75 29.95 -43.38 84.32
C GLY A 75 30.21 -43.76 82.85
N ASN A 76 30.46 -45.03 82.53
CA ASN A 76 30.61 -45.50 81.15
C ASN A 76 29.34 -46.16 80.61
N HIS A 77 28.77 -45.59 79.55
CA HIS A 77 27.65 -46.19 78.81
C HIS A 77 28.11 -47.31 77.88
N ILE A 78 27.24 -48.29 77.65
CA ILE A 78 27.44 -49.36 76.66
C ILE A 78 26.79 -48.93 75.34
N THR A 79 27.59 -48.85 74.28
CA THR A 79 27.11 -48.48 72.94
C THR A 79 26.93 -49.72 72.07
N VAL A 80 25.76 -49.86 71.45
CA VAL A 80 25.49 -50.88 70.43
C VAL A 80 24.84 -50.24 69.21
N THR A 81 25.14 -50.77 68.02
CA THR A 81 24.62 -50.24 66.76
C THR A 81 23.85 -51.28 65.96
N MET A 82 22.77 -50.85 65.31
CA MET A 82 21.95 -51.63 64.37
C MET A 82 21.91 -50.92 63.02
N ALA A 83 22.00 -51.67 61.91
CA ALA A 83 21.71 -51.14 60.59
C ALA A 83 20.29 -51.56 60.16
N LEU A 84 19.46 -50.58 59.79
CA LEU A 84 18.13 -50.79 59.22
C LEU A 84 18.16 -50.33 57.76
N LEU A 85 17.77 -51.20 56.82
CA LEU A 85 17.61 -50.82 55.42
C LEU A 85 16.30 -50.06 55.26
N VAL A 86 16.36 -48.86 54.67
CA VAL A 86 15.19 -48.01 54.44
C VAL A 86 14.31 -48.65 53.36
N PRO A 87 13.05 -48.99 53.66
CA PRO A 87 12.15 -49.61 52.70
C PRO A 87 11.63 -48.58 51.68
N SER A 88 10.96 -49.06 50.62
CA SER A 88 10.09 -48.21 49.81
C SER A 88 8.87 -47.82 50.65
N GLY A 89 8.83 -46.57 51.10
CA GLY A 89 7.72 -46.00 51.86
C GLY A 89 6.91 -44.97 51.07
N GLU A 90 5.81 -44.50 51.64
CA GLU A 90 5.12 -43.31 51.13
C GLU A 90 6.03 -42.09 51.28
N ALA A 91 6.31 -41.43 50.16
CA ALA A 91 7.21 -40.30 50.14
C ALA A 91 6.63 -39.09 50.88
N GLY A 92 7.48 -38.35 51.59
CA GLY A 92 7.06 -37.19 52.39
C GLY A 92 6.26 -37.55 53.64
N THR A 93 6.14 -38.84 53.96
CA THR A 93 5.61 -39.33 55.24
C THR A 93 6.70 -39.32 56.28
N ASP A 94 6.38 -38.81 57.47
CA ASP A 94 7.28 -38.86 58.62
C ASP A 94 7.08 -40.18 59.39
N TYR A 95 8.20 -40.86 59.64
CA TYR A 95 8.29 -42.13 60.34
C TYR A 95 8.94 -41.93 61.71
N GLY A 96 8.50 -42.72 62.68
CA GLY A 96 9.15 -42.82 63.97
C GLY A 96 10.26 -43.86 63.98
N LEU A 97 11.07 -43.84 65.05
CA LEU A 97 12.09 -44.83 65.33
C LEU A 97 12.05 -45.19 66.82
N TYR A 98 12.32 -46.45 67.14
CA TYR A 98 12.65 -46.83 68.51
C TYR A 98 13.79 -47.83 68.56
N SER A 99 14.37 -47.97 69.76
CA SER A 99 15.36 -49.01 70.06
C SER A 99 15.17 -49.53 71.48
N SER A 100 15.34 -50.85 71.65
CA SER A 100 15.25 -51.55 72.93
C SER A 100 16.32 -52.62 73.06
N ILE A 101 16.82 -52.82 74.28
CA ILE A 101 17.69 -53.93 74.67
C ILE A 101 16.87 -54.93 75.46
N ARG A 102 16.84 -56.17 74.99
CA ARG A 102 16.05 -57.28 75.51
C ARG A 102 16.94 -58.42 75.96
N ASP A 103 16.31 -59.40 76.58
CA ASP A 103 16.96 -60.60 77.13
C ASP A 103 17.99 -60.25 78.24
N VAL A 104 17.75 -59.13 78.92
CA VAL A 104 18.49 -58.68 80.12
C VAL A 104 17.71 -59.06 81.40
N PRO A 105 18.37 -59.20 82.57
CA PRO A 105 17.68 -59.41 83.83
C PRO A 105 16.77 -58.23 84.18
N GLY A 106 15.46 -58.47 84.33
CA GLY A 106 14.47 -57.44 84.62
C GLY A 106 13.67 -56.99 83.38
N PRO A 107 13.09 -55.78 83.39
CA PRO A 107 12.37 -55.25 82.23
C PRO A 107 13.33 -54.92 81.08
N ASP A 108 12.82 -54.99 79.84
CA ASP A 108 13.54 -54.51 78.65
C ASP A 108 13.99 -53.05 78.86
N ILE A 109 15.21 -52.73 78.42
CA ILE A 109 15.74 -51.37 78.48
C ILE A 109 15.32 -50.64 77.21
N TRP A 110 14.53 -49.58 77.37
CA TRP A 110 14.10 -48.73 76.26
C TRP A 110 14.86 -47.42 76.28
N MET A 111 15.09 -46.84 75.10
CA MET A 111 15.51 -45.44 75.02
C MET A 111 14.34 -44.55 75.44
N GLU A 112 14.60 -43.46 76.15
CA GLU A 112 13.55 -42.54 76.59
C GLU A 112 13.58 -41.25 75.74
N PRO A 113 12.47 -40.87 75.08
CA PRO A 113 11.17 -41.56 75.05
C PRO A 113 11.20 -42.90 74.30
N LYS A 114 10.38 -43.86 74.75
CA LYS A 114 10.29 -45.22 74.16
C LYS A 114 10.14 -45.24 72.65
N TYR A 115 9.42 -44.26 72.11
CA TYR A 115 9.19 -44.10 70.70
C TYR A 115 9.46 -42.65 70.33
N TYR A 116 10.39 -42.42 69.41
CA TYR A 116 10.56 -41.13 68.78
C TYR A 116 9.61 -41.06 67.58
N GLU A 117 8.82 -40.00 67.52
CA GLU A 117 7.88 -39.74 66.43
C GLU A 117 8.50 -38.79 65.41
N ASN A 118 8.22 -39.02 64.13
CA ASN A 118 8.54 -38.09 63.04
C ASN A 118 10.03 -37.71 62.94
N ILE A 119 10.93 -38.68 63.10
CA ILE A 119 12.38 -38.46 63.04
C ILE A 119 13.04 -39.03 61.80
N ILE A 120 12.30 -39.71 60.93
CA ILE A 120 12.78 -40.21 59.64
C ILE A 120 11.81 -39.78 58.55
N THR A 121 12.26 -39.05 57.54
CA THR A 121 11.45 -38.69 56.36
C THR A 121 12.01 -39.44 55.14
N ILE A 122 11.17 -40.21 54.44
CA ILE A 122 11.59 -40.94 53.22
C ILE A 122 11.29 -40.08 51.98
N GLU A 123 12.32 -39.79 51.17
CA GLU A 123 12.20 -39.01 49.93
C GLU A 123 11.54 -39.81 48.78
N GLU A 124 10.85 -39.09 47.89
CA GLU A 124 10.31 -39.65 46.65
C GLU A 124 11.44 -39.89 45.65
N VAL A 125 11.58 -41.13 45.17
CA VAL A 125 12.46 -41.42 44.02
C VAL A 125 11.61 -41.38 42.75
N VAL A 126 11.45 -40.19 42.18
CA VAL A 126 10.81 -40.04 40.87
C VAL A 126 11.75 -40.60 39.80
N PRO A 127 11.34 -41.58 38.97
CA PRO A 127 12.16 -42.02 37.86
C PRO A 127 12.37 -40.85 36.90
N GLU A 128 13.64 -40.49 36.67
CA GLU A 128 14.00 -39.39 35.77
C GLU A 128 13.71 -39.83 34.32
N PHE A 129 12.58 -39.40 33.76
CA PHE A 129 12.26 -39.59 32.35
C PHE A 129 13.16 -38.71 31.48
N LYS A 130 13.68 -39.27 30.38
CA LYS A 130 14.62 -38.59 29.48
C LYS A 130 14.22 -38.76 28.03
N GLY A 131 14.12 -37.66 27.30
CA GLY A 131 13.84 -37.65 25.88
C GLY A 131 14.42 -36.41 25.20
N THR A 132 14.45 -36.43 23.88
CA THR A 132 15.04 -35.36 23.07
C THR A 132 14.13 -35.03 21.88
N ILE A 133 13.95 -33.74 21.57
CA ILE A 133 13.39 -33.31 20.27
C ILE A 133 14.53 -33.32 19.25
N ILE A 134 14.55 -34.30 18.36
CA ILE A 134 15.69 -34.53 17.45
C ILE A 134 15.53 -33.81 16.11
N LYS A 135 14.30 -33.50 15.69
CA LYS A 135 14.01 -32.86 14.41
C LYS A 135 12.71 -32.05 14.49
N LYS A 136 12.67 -30.91 13.79
CA LYS A 136 11.49 -30.06 13.65
C LYS A 136 11.46 -29.44 12.25
N GLU A 137 10.35 -29.60 11.55
CA GLU A 137 10.17 -29.13 10.18
C GLU A 137 8.80 -28.47 10.01
N LEU A 138 8.74 -27.49 9.11
CA LEU A 138 7.52 -26.89 8.62
C LEU A 138 7.33 -27.33 7.17
N GLU A 139 6.18 -27.92 6.88
CA GLU A 139 5.72 -28.18 5.53
C GLU A 139 4.85 -27.02 5.04
N TYR A 140 5.15 -26.52 3.84
CA TYR A 140 4.33 -25.56 3.10
C TYR A 140 4.58 -25.77 1.60
N ASN A 141 3.56 -25.55 0.76
CA ASN A 141 3.65 -25.81 -0.68
C ASN A 141 4.27 -27.18 -1.03
N GLU A 142 3.78 -28.23 -0.35
CA GLU A 142 4.21 -29.64 -0.52
C GLU A 142 5.72 -29.89 -0.24
N SER A 143 6.42 -28.95 0.42
CA SER A 143 7.84 -29.05 0.73
C SER A 143 8.11 -28.91 2.23
N GLN A 144 8.91 -29.81 2.80
CA GLN A 144 9.35 -29.79 4.20
C GLN A 144 10.69 -29.08 4.36
N ARG A 145 10.77 -28.17 5.33
CA ARG A 145 11.96 -27.35 5.62
C ARG A 145 12.23 -27.31 7.12
N THR A 146 13.48 -27.40 7.53
CA THR A 146 13.89 -27.31 8.95
C THR A 146 13.48 -25.98 9.56
N ILE A 147 12.89 -26.02 10.76
CA ILE A 147 12.52 -24.82 11.53
C ILE A 147 13.78 -24.19 12.17
N PRO A 148 14.00 -22.86 12.06
CA PRO A 148 13.11 -21.85 11.46
C PRO A 148 13.20 -21.74 9.93
N VAL A 149 12.06 -21.46 9.28
CA VAL A 149 11.97 -21.23 7.82
C VAL A 149 11.89 -19.73 7.51
N SER A 150 12.62 -19.24 6.49
CA SER A 150 12.54 -17.85 6.06
C SER A 150 11.81 -17.66 4.74
N ASN A 151 11.18 -16.49 4.58
CA ASN A 151 10.52 -16.02 3.35
C ASN A 151 9.44 -16.96 2.83
N VAL A 152 8.59 -17.47 3.73
CA VAL A 152 7.39 -18.20 3.32
C VAL A 152 6.42 -17.21 2.66
N PRO A 153 5.89 -17.49 1.45
CA PRO A 153 4.86 -16.65 0.86
C PRO A 153 3.64 -16.54 1.76
N GLN A 154 3.06 -15.34 1.86
CA GLN A 154 1.77 -15.14 2.53
C GLN A 154 0.68 -15.98 1.87
N ASP A 155 -0.32 -16.36 2.68
CA ASP A 155 -1.51 -17.13 2.28
C ASP A 155 -1.24 -18.59 1.91
N GLU A 156 -0.04 -19.09 2.22
CA GLU A 156 0.28 -20.52 2.24
C GLU A 156 -0.30 -21.22 3.48
N ARG A 157 -0.40 -22.55 3.43
CA ARG A 157 -0.79 -23.36 4.60
C ARG A 157 0.41 -24.09 5.18
N GLY A 158 0.67 -23.87 6.48
CA GLY A 158 1.72 -24.54 7.25
C GLY A 158 1.24 -25.85 7.86
N LEU A 159 2.14 -26.82 8.01
CA LEU A 159 1.95 -28.07 8.74
C LEU A 159 3.25 -28.39 9.50
N VAL A 160 3.16 -28.54 10.83
CA VAL A 160 4.35 -28.78 11.68
C VAL A 160 4.62 -30.28 11.81
N HIS A 161 5.89 -30.65 11.72
CA HIS A 161 6.40 -31.99 11.94
C HIS A 161 7.47 -31.98 13.04
N VAL A 162 7.35 -32.87 14.02
CA VAL A 162 8.31 -32.97 15.14
C VAL A 162 8.66 -34.44 15.39
N TRP A 163 9.93 -34.71 15.62
CA TRP A 163 10.41 -36.05 16.00
C TRP A 163 10.93 -36.02 17.43
N GLY A 164 10.32 -36.83 18.29
CA GLY A 164 10.74 -37.03 19.67
C GLY A 164 11.44 -38.38 19.83
N ARG A 165 12.56 -38.43 20.55
CA ARG A 165 13.32 -39.65 20.83
C ARG A 165 13.16 -40.06 22.30
N ASN A 166 13.01 -41.36 22.54
CA ASN A 166 13.06 -41.95 23.87
C ASN A 166 14.52 -42.21 24.28
N ASP A 167 15.04 -41.45 25.25
CA ASP A 167 16.41 -41.63 25.77
C ASP A 167 16.47 -42.56 27.00
N MET A 168 15.34 -43.19 27.35
CA MET A 168 15.27 -44.18 28.42
C MET A 168 15.80 -45.54 27.95
N VAL A 169 16.25 -46.35 28.91
CA VAL A 169 16.64 -47.76 28.69
C VAL A 169 15.44 -48.72 28.64
N ILE A 170 14.23 -48.22 28.84
CA ILE A 170 12.96 -48.94 28.74
C ILE A 170 12.05 -48.26 27.72
N SER A 171 11.13 -49.01 27.12
CA SER A 171 10.13 -48.43 26.25
C SER A 171 9.27 -47.43 27.02
N GLN A 172 8.97 -46.30 26.38
CA GLN A 172 8.13 -45.24 26.93
C GLN A 172 7.12 -44.80 25.89
N LYS A 173 5.99 -44.30 26.38
CA LYS A 173 5.01 -43.62 25.54
C LYS A 173 5.40 -42.14 25.42
N LEU A 174 5.54 -41.65 24.20
CA LEU A 174 5.86 -40.25 23.88
C LEU A 174 4.58 -39.45 23.62
N GLY A 175 4.51 -38.27 24.24
CA GLY A 175 3.48 -37.27 24.00
C GLY A 175 4.09 -35.98 23.50
N ILE A 176 3.33 -35.21 22.73
CA ILE A 176 3.75 -33.90 22.24
C ILE A 176 2.64 -32.88 22.49
N HIS A 177 3.04 -31.65 22.75
CA HIS A 177 2.18 -30.49 22.72
C HIS A 177 2.93 -29.34 22.06
N TRP A 178 2.32 -28.64 21.11
CA TRP A 178 2.88 -27.39 20.61
C TRP A 178 1.83 -26.33 20.33
N ILE A 179 2.29 -25.09 20.44
CA ILE A 179 1.49 -23.89 20.20
C ILE A 179 2.20 -23.05 19.15
N VAL A 180 1.48 -22.73 18.07
CA VAL A 180 1.92 -21.77 17.04
C VAL A 180 1.18 -20.46 17.23
N ARG A 181 1.90 -19.34 17.20
CA ARG A 181 1.32 -17.99 17.26
C ARG A 181 1.75 -17.15 16.06
N ASP A 182 0.82 -16.34 15.59
CA ASP A 182 1.04 -15.37 14.53
C ASP A 182 1.88 -14.16 15.02
N PRO A 183 2.26 -13.24 14.13
CA PRO A 183 3.04 -12.05 14.48
C PRO A 183 2.41 -11.11 15.52
N ASP A 184 1.10 -11.18 15.71
CA ASP A 184 0.36 -10.40 16.74
C ASP A 184 0.18 -11.20 18.05
N GLY A 185 0.69 -12.43 18.11
CA GLY A 185 0.58 -13.35 19.25
C GLY A 185 -0.72 -14.15 19.30
N ILE A 186 -1.56 -14.07 18.27
CA ILE A 186 -2.82 -14.82 18.17
C ILE A 186 -2.50 -16.29 17.92
N LEU A 187 -3.24 -17.17 18.61
CA LEU A 187 -3.13 -18.61 18.48
C LEU A 187 -3.54 -19.04 17.06
N ALA A 188 -2.63 -19.72 16.36
CA ALA A 188 -2.88 -20.28 15.04
C ALA A 188 -3.02 -21.81 15.07
N GLU A 189 -2.29 -22.46 15.97
CA GLU A 189 -2.40 -23.89 16.20
C GLU A 189 -2.14 -24.20 17.69
N ASP A 190 -2.95 -25.09 18.23
CA ASP A 190 -2.73 -25.77 19.53
C ASP A 190 -2.88 -27.27 19.26
N TYR A 191 -1.76 -27.98 19.13
CA TYR A 191 -1.73 -29.39 18.74
C TYR A 191 -1.19 -30.23 19.89
N GLN A 192 -1.93 -31.27 20.24
CA GLN A 192 -1.52 -32.24 21.26
C GLN A 192 -1.79 -33.66 20.75
N ASP A 193 -0.86 -34.56 21.01
CA ASP A 193 -1.01 -35.97 20.68
C ASP A 193 -0.16 -36.87 21.58
N TRP A 194 -0.57 -38.13 21.69
CA TRP A 194 0.21 -39.20 22.31
C TRP A 194 0.33 -40.33 21.30
N GLU A 195 1.54 -40.86 21.12
CA GLU A 195 1.73 -41.99 20.22
C GLU A 195 0.81 -43.16 20.60
N PHE A 196 0.34 -43.97 19.64
CA PHE A 196 -0.57 -45.07 19.99
C PHE A 196 0.11 -46.18 20.81
N GLY A 197 1.35 -46.54 20.45
CA GLY A 197 2.14 -47.60 21.06
C GLY A 197 3.16 -47.09 22.09
N THR A 198 4.34 -47.71 22.09
CA THR A 198 5.50 -47.24 22.85
C THR A 198 6.72 -47.19 21.96
N THR A 199 7.53 -46.16 22.12
CA THR A 199 8.84 -46.06 21.49
C THR A 199 9.89 -46.78 22.35
N GLY A 200 10.63 -47.71 21.73
CA GLY A 200 11.71 -48.45 22.40
C GLY A 200 12.93 -47.59 22.74
N PRO A 201 13.89 -48.12 23.53
CA PRO A 201 15.10 -47.40 23.89
C PRO A 201 15.88 -46.86 22.68
N GLY A 202 16.15 -45.55 22.66
CA GLY A 202 16.85 -44.87 21.58
C GLY A 202 16.03 -44.66 20.29
N GLY A 203 14.79 -45.18 20.22
CA GLY A 203 13.90 -44.98 19.08
C GLY A 203 13.23 -43.61 19.10
N ASP A 204 12.68 -43.21 17.95
CA ASP A 204 11.97 -41.95 17.76
C ASP A 204 10.53 -42.13 17.22
N HIS A 205 9.70 -41.14 17.49
CA HIS A 205 8.31 -41.03 17.03
C HIS A 205 8.11 -39.73 16.26
N HIS A 206 7.41 -39.82 15.12
CA HIS A 206 7.08 -38.67 14.26
C HIS A 206 5.66 -38.17 14.55
N PHE A 207 5.56 -36.97 15.09
CA PHE A 207 4.30 -36.26 15.29
C PHE A 207 4.04 -35.29 14.14
N ILE A 208 2.80 -35.26 13.66
CA ILE A 208 2.35 -34.42 12.55
C ILE A 208 1.13 -33.62 13.00
N GLY A 209 1.19 -32.30 12.88
CA GLY A 209 0.14 -31.39 13.34
C GLY A 209 -1.11 -31.34 12.47
N GLY A 210 -1.90 -30.30 12.73
CA GLY A 210 -2.92 -29.80 11.81
C GLY A 210 -2.34 -28.79 10.80
N ARG A 211 -3.14 -28.46 9.78
CA ARG A 211 -2.83 -27.36 8.85
C ARG A 211 -3.39 -26.04 9.38
N PHE A 212 -2.58 -24.98 9.33
CA PHE A 212 -2.97 -23.60 9.67
C PHE A 212 -2.54 -22.61 8.58
N ASP A 213 -3.17 -21.44 8.54
CA ASP A 213 -2.99 -20.47 7.45
C ASP A 213 -1.92 -19.43 7.82
N LEU A 214 -0.89 -19.30 6.99
CA LEU A 214 0.18 -18.31 7.12
C LEU A 214 -0.24 -16.98 6.45
N ASN A 215 -1.36 -16.44 6.91
CA ASN A 215 -2.06 -15.31 6.28
C ASN A 215 -1.51 -13.93 6.68
N LYS A 216 -0.54 -13.86 7.59
CA LYS A 216 -0.02 -12.62 8.15
C LYS A 216 1.49 -12.50 7.93
N PRO A 217 1.96 -11.43 7.26
CA PRO A 217 3.39 -11.15 7.13
C PRO A 217 4.04 -10.91 8.48
N GLY A 218 5.28 -11.36 8.65
CA GLY A 218 6.05 -11.19 9.88
C GLY A 218 6.55 -12.50 10.47
N THR A 219 6.96 -12.44 11.74
CA THR A 219 7.57 -13.57 12.46
C THR A 219 6.51 -14.37 13.18
N TRP A 220 6.38 -15.64 12.83
CA TRP A 220 5.56 -16.62 13.53
C TRP A 220 6.42 -17.39 14.52
N VAL A 221 5.87 -17.72 15.69
CA VAL A 221 6.60 -18.40 16.76
C VAL A 221 5.96 -19.74 17.10
N ILE A 222 6.77 -20.67 17.59
CA ILE A 222 6.33 -21.98 18.05
C ILE A 222 6.96 -22.32 19.40
N GLY A 223 6.15 -22.88 20.30
CA GLY A 223 6.59 -23.55 21.52
C GLY A 223 6.22 -25.04 21.46
N ILE A 224 7.16 -25.93 21.74
CA ILE A 224 7.02 -27.39 21.68
C ILE A 224 7.42 -27.98 23.04
N SER A 225 6.63 -28.92 23.54
CA SER A 225 6.89 -29.72 24.73
C SER A 225 6.74 -31.20 24.39
N LEU A 226 7.83 -31.96 24.54
CA LEU A 226 7.85 -33.42 24.46
C LEU A 226 7.69 -34.00 25.86
N SER A 227 6.77 -34.94 26.02
CA SER A 227 6.40 -35.50 27.32
C SER A 227 6.47 -37.03 27.35
N MET A 228 6.63 -37.57 28.56
CA MET A 228 6.48 -39.00 28.89
C MET A 228 5.51 -39.15 30.07
N ASN A 229 5.18 -40.38 30.44
CA ASN A 229 4.29 -40.72 31.56
C ASN A 229 2.85 -40.20 31.37
N PRO A 230 2.04 -40.81 30.49
CA PRO A 230 0.72 -40.28 30.11
C PRO A 230 -0.24 -40.06 31.29
N ASP A 231 -0.13 -40.84 32.38
CA ASP A 231 -0.99 -40.70 33.56
C ASP A 231 -0.64 -39.47 34.42
N SER A 232 0.61 -39.00 34.33
CA SER A 232 1.08 -37.76 34.95
C SER A 232 2.18 -37.15 34.08
N PRO A 233 1.81 -36.46 32.99
CA PRO A 233 2.74 -36.05 31.94
C PRO A 233 3.92 -35.23 32.47
N LEU A 234 5.13 -35.69 32.16
CA LEU A 234 6.38 -35.00 32.48
C LEU A 234 7.02 -34.52 31.19
N THR A 235 7.28 -33.21 31.09
CA THR A 235 8.03 -32.63 29.96
C THR A 235 9.50 -33.04 30.05
N VAL A 236 9.97 -33.80 29.06
CA VAL A 236 11.34 -34.32 28.99
C VAL A 236 12.23 -33.50 28.04
N ALA A 237 11.63 -32.76 27.10
CA ALA A 237 12.34 -31.82 26.24
C ALA A 237 11.41 -30.70 25.79
N SER A 238 11.96 -29.51 25.52
CA SER A 238 11.20 -28.35 25.05
C SER A 238 11.96 -27.54 24.03
N TYR A 239 11.23 -26.85 23.16
CA TYR A 239 11.76 -25.84 22.24
C TYR A 239 10.83 -24.63 22.19
N ALA A 240 11.38 -23.42 22.24
CA ALA A 240 10.65 -22.19 21.97
C ALA A 240 11.46 -21.32 21.04
N GLY A 241 10.84 -20.82 19.96
CA GLY A 241 11.54 -19.98 19.00
C GLY A 241 10.71 -19.59 17.80
N VAL A 242 11.40 -19.10 16.78
CA VAL A 242 10.78 -18.75 15.49
C VAL A 242 10.36 -20.03 14.78
N LEU A 243 9.09 -20.08 14.35
CA LEU A 243 8.60 -21.07 13.42
C LEU A 243 9.06 -20.70 12.00
N CYS A 244 8.63 -19.53 11.54
CA CYS A 244 8.99 -19.02 10.23
C CYS A 244 8.86 -17.49 10.13
N THR A 245 9.39 -16.91 9.05
CA THR A 245 9.04 -15.57 8.61
C THR A 245 8.20 -15.62 7.34
N VAL A 246 7.04 -14.97 7.37
CA VAL A 246 6.14 -14.83 6.22
C VAL A 246 6.42 -13.50 5.53
N ALA A 247 6.71 -13.56 4.23
CA ALA A 247 6.88 -12.38 3.40
C ALA A 247 5.52 -11.94 2.86
N ALA A 248 5.24 -10.63 2.94
CA ALA A 248 4.05 -10.05 2.32
C ALA A 248 4.04 -10.35 0.82
N ALA A 249 2.85 -10.61 0.27
CA ALA A 249 2.70 -10.70 -1.17
C ALA A 249 3.20 -9.41 -1.84
N PRO A 250 3.94 -9.48 -2.96
CA PRO A 250 4.38 -8.29 -3.67
C PRO A 250 3.14 -7.50 -4.12
N ALA A 251 3.04 -6.23 -3.69
CA ALA A 251 1.92 -5.39 -4.04
C ALA A 251 1.88 -5.16 -5.57
N GLU A 252 0.67 -5.26 -6.14
CA GLU A 252 0.40 -5.01 -7.55
C GLU A 252 -0.60 -3.86 -7.72
N TYR A 253 -0.37 -3.02 -8.74
CA TYR A 253 -1.17 -1.84 -9.03
C TYR A 253 -1.67 -1.82 -10.47
N THR A 254 -2.80 -1.13 -10.68
CA THR A 254 -3.41 -0.91 -11.99
C THR A 254 -3.15 0.51 -12.51
N LEU A 255 -2.97 0.64 -13.82
CA LEU A 255 -2.80 1.93 -14.49
C LEU A 255 -3.87 2.10 -15.57
N GLY A 256 -4.92 2.85 -15.26
CA GLY A 256 -5.95 3.26 -16.19
C GLY A 256 -5.54 4.50 -16.98
N VAL A 257 -5.96 4.58 -18.24
CA VAL A 257 -5.64 5.71 -19.13
C VAL A 257 -6.87 6.10 -19.95
N ALA A 258 -7.13 7.40 -20.06
CA ALA A 258 -8.15 7.98 -20.91
C ALA A 258 -7.61 9.10 -21.80
N ILE A 259 -8.38 9.41 -22.84
CA ILE A 259 -8.10 10.48 -23.81
C ILE A 259 -9.23 11.50 -23.71
N GLU A 260 -8.90 12.77 -23.52
CA GLU A 260 -9.89 13.84 -23.41
C GLU A 260 -9.55 15.01 -24.35
N PRO A 261 -10.44 15.39 -25.28
CA PRO A 261 -11.65 14.68 -25.70
C PRO A 261 -11.35 13.33 -26.39
N PRO A 262 -12.26 12.35 -26.34
CA PRO A 262 -12.10 11.08 -27.06
C PRO A 262 -11.89 11.29 -28.56
N GLY A 263 -10.95 10.54 -29.15
CA GLY A 263 -10.67 10.58 -30.59
C GLY A 263 -9.72 11.70 -31.04
N TYR A 264 -9.13 12.48 -30.13
CA TYR A 264 -8.15 13.52 -30.49
C TYR A 264 -6.70 13.02 -30.51
N GLY A 265 -6.47 11.82 -30.00
CA GLY A 265 -5.15 11.19 -29.98
C GLY A 265 -5.21 9.78 -29.39
N ARG A 266 -4.03 9.25 -29.07
CA ARG A 266 -3.86 7.98 -28.36
C ARG A 266 -2.79 8.10 -27.28
N VAL A 267 -2.82 7.17 -26.33
CA VAL A 267 -1.74 6.98 -25.35
C VAL A 267 -1.25 5.54 -25.42
N THR A 268 0.06 5.35 -25.43
CA THR A 268 0.71 4.03 -25.31
C THR A 268 1.38 3.88 -23.96
N LYS A 269 1.35 2.65 -23.41
CA LYS A 269 2.02 2.24 -22.17
C LYS A 269 3.23 1.39 -22.50
N SER A 270 4.38 1.65 -21.87
CA SER A 270 5.57 0.81 -21.99
C SER A 270 6.25 0.64 -20.62
N PRO A 271 6.23 -0.57 -20.03
CA PRO A 271 5.57 -1.79 -20.52
C PRO A 271 4.03 -1.71 -20.46
N SER A 272 3.34 -2.52 -21.27
CA SER A 272 1.87 -2.65 -21.26
C SER A 272 1.48 -3.94 -20.54
N LYS A 273 0.89 -3.81 -19.35
CA LYS A 273 0.45 -4.93 -18.51
C LYS A 273 -0.93 -4.65 -17.91
N ALA A 274 -1.62 -5.72 -17.48
CA ALA A 274 -2.88 -5.60 -16.74
C ALA A 274 -2.64 -5.07 -15.31
N LYS A 275 -1.55 -5.53 -14.68
CA LYS A 275 -1.07 -5.10 -13.37
C LYS A 275 0.44 -4.90 -13.41
N TYR A 276 0.94 -4.06 -12.52
CA TYR A 276 2.35 -3.69 -12.40
C TYR A 276 2.81 -3.91 -10.97
N SER A 277 4.04 -4.40 -10.79
CA SER A 277 4.59 -4.57 -9.44
C SER A 277 4.87 -3.21 -8.79
N ALA A 278 4.80 -3.14 -7.46
CA ALA A 278 5.16 -1.94 -6.73
C ALA A 278 6.58 -1.45 -7.08
N GLY A 279 6.71 -0.17 -7.39
CA GLY A 279 7.97 0.46 -7.82
C GLY A 279 8.29 0.30 -9.30
N GLU A 280 7.52 -0.48 -10.07
CA GLU A 280 7.72 -0.59 -11.52
C GLU A 280 7.48 0.76 -12.21
N VAL A 281 8.33 1.13 -13.16
CA VAL A 281 8.22 2.41 -13.89
C VAL A 281 7.59 2.17 -15.26
N VAL A 282 6.50 2.88 -15.53
CA VAL A 282 5.75 2.82 -16.79
C VAL A 282 5.90 4.13 -17.54
N THR A 283 6.32 4.06 -18.80
CA THR A 283 6.34 5.22 -19.68
C THR A 283 4.99 5.35 -20.39
N LEU A 284 4.37 6.52 -20.26
CA LEU A 284 3.20 6.91 -21.05
C LEU A 284 3.61 7.89 -22.13
N THR A 285 3.15 7.65 -23.36
CA THR A 285 3.40 8.54 -24.50
C THR A 285 2.08 8.91 -25.17
N ALA A 286 1.75 10.19 -25.15
CA ALA A 286 0.61 10.78 -25.84
C ALA A 286 0.99 11.11 -27.28
N THR A 287 0.19 10.63 -28.24
CA THR A 287 0.35 10.94 -29.66
C THR A 287 -0.94 11.59 -30.18
N PRO A 288 -0.95 12.89 -30.52
CA PRO A 288 -2.12 13.54 -31.10
C PRO A 288 -2.41 13.01 -32.52
N TYR A 289 -3.68 12.97 -32.89
CA TYR A 289 -4.09 12.75 -34.27
C TYR A 289 -4.02 14.04 -35.11
N SER A 290 -4.20 13.92 -36.43
CA SER A 290 -4.16 15.06 -37.34
C SER A 290 -5.17 16.14 -36.95
N GLY A 291 -4.75 17.40 -36.95
CA GLY A 291 -5.56 18.55 -36.54
C GLY A 291 -5.58 18.84 -35.04
N TYR A 292 -5.02 17.97 -34.21
CA TYR A 292 -4.94 18.13 -32.76
C TYR A 292 -3.50 18.29 -32.27
N GLU A 293 -3.35 18.76 -31.05
CA GLU A 293 -2.08 18.81 -30.31
C GLU A 293 -2.28 18.33 -28.87
N PHE A 294 -1.22 17.75 -28.29
CA PHE A 294 -1.19 17.40 -26.88
C PHE A 294 -1.12 18.68 -26.05
N ASP A 295 -1.96 18.75 -25.01
CA ASP A 295 -2.03 19.90 -24.12
C ASP A 295 -1.30 19.61 -22.81
N HIS A 296 -1.81 18.65 -22.02
CA HIS A 296 -1.19 18.23 -20.76
C HIS A 296 -1.69 16.85 -20.27
N TRP A 297 -1.01 16.31 -19.27
CA TRP A 297 -1.45 15.12 -18.53
C TRP A 297 -2.30 15.52 -17.32
N GLY A 298 -3.47 14.89 -17.13
CA GLY A 298 -4.34 15.03 -15.97
C GLY A 298 -4.65 13.67 -15.34
N GLY A 299 -5.55 13.62 -14.36
CA GLY A 299 -5.99 12.35 -13.76
C GLY A 299 -6.14 12.39 -12.25
N TRP A 300 -6.46 11.24 -11.65
CA TRP A 300 -6.69 11.07 -10.21
C TRP A 300 -6.36 9.62 -9.75
N PRO A 301 -5.95 9.37 -8.49
CA PRO A 301 -5.40 10.35 -7.54
C PRO A 301 -4.16 11.07 -8.12
N PRO A 302 -3.74 12.22 -7.55
CA PRO A 302 -2.66 13.02 -8.12
C PRO A 302 -1.35 12.22 -8.08
N TYR A 303 -0.81 11.93 -9.26
CA TYR A 303 0.42 11.18 -9.45
C TYR A 303 1.58 12.11 -9.85
N PRO A 304 2.84 11.68 -9.69
CA PRO A 304 3.99 12.44 -10.16
C PRO A 304 3.93 12.69 -11.67
N GLY A 305 3.75 13.94 -12.09
CA GLY A 305 3.62 14.33 -13.50
C GLY A 305 2.24 14.83 -13.93
N VAL A 306 1.26 14.91 -13.02
CA VAL A 306 0.01 15.63 -13.28
C VAL A 306 0.30 17.09 -13.65
N GLY A 307 -0.40 17.61 -14.66
CA GLY A 307 -0.19 18.94 -15.25
C GLY A 307 0.98 19.03 -16.24
N SER A 308 1.77 17.97 -16.43
CA SER A 308 2.90 18.00 -17.37
C SER A 308 2.44 18.23 -18.81
N THR A 309 3.09 19.18 -19.50
CA THR A 309 2.89 19.48 -20.92
C THR A 309 3.84 18.70 -21.84
N SER A 310 4.70 17.84 -21.28
CA SER A 310 5.55 16.95 -22.06
C SER A 310 4.73 15.75 -22.58
N PRO A 311 4.74 15.42 -23.88
CA PRO A 311 3.93 14.33 -24.43
C PRO A 311 4.39 12.93 -23.98
N SER A 312 5.48 12.83 -23.23
CA SER A 312 5.96 11.60 -22.62
C SER A 312 6.23 11.83 -21.13
N ILE A 313 5.71 10.95 -20.29
CA ILE A 313 5.96 10.94 -18.83
C ILE A 313 6.30 9.54 -18.36
N GLN A 314 7.00 9.45 -17.24
CA GLN A 314 7.25 8.19 -16.54
C GLN A 314 6.48 8.19 -15.22
N ILE A 315 5.80 7.09 -14.94
CA ILE A 315 5.00 6.90 -13.73
C ILE A 315 5.57 5.71 -12.97
N THR A 316 5.97 5.94 -11.72
CA THR A 316 6.31 4.86 -10.80
C THR A 316 5.03 4.33 -10.16
N MET A 317 4.83 3.02 -10.24
CA MET A 317 3.63 2.34 -9.74
C MET A 317 3.73 2.16 -8.23
N THR A 318 3.19 3.12 -7.49
CA THR A 318 3.11 3.08 -6.02
C THR A 318 1.67 2.98 -5.51
N ASP A 319 0.68 3.15 -6.40
CA ASP A 319 -0.74 2.98 -6.16
C ASP A 319 -1.44 2.73 -7.52
N ASN A 320 -2.75 2.49 -7.47
CA ASN A 320 -3.62 2.50 -8.64
C ASN A 320 -3.79 3.92 -9.17
N TRP A 321 -3.50 4.13 -10.46
CA TRP A 321 -3.56 5.44 -11.08
C TRP A 321 -4.57 5.50 -12.23
N TRP A 322 -5.32 6.61 -12.33
CA TRP A 322 -6.12 6.94 -13.49
C TRP A 322 -5.56 8.18 -14.17
N VAL A 323 -4.95 8.00 -15.34
CA VAL A 323 -4.27 9.07 -16.09
C VAL A 323 -5.11 9.51 -17.29
N VAL A 324 -5.15 10.81 -17.54
CA VAL A 324 -5.86 11.40 -18.69
C VAL A 324 -4.85 12.16 -19.54
N ALA A 325 -4.78 11.86 -20.84
CA ALA A 325 -4.08 12.73 -21.78
C ALA A 325 -5.07 13.73 -22.36
N ALA A 326 -4.86 15.02 -22.07
CA ALA A 326 -5.66 16.10 -22.61
C ALA A 326 -5.08 16.56 -23.95
N PHE A 327 -5.97 16.73 -24.93
CA PHE A 327 -5.66 17.22 -26.26
C PHE A 327 -6.56 18.40 -26.60
N ARG A 328 -6.10 19.24 -27.54
CA ARG A 328 -6.89 20.35 -28.05
C ARG A 328 -6.74 20.50 -29.55
N VAL A 329 -7.70 21.16 -30.18
CA VAL A 329 -7.66 21.44 -31.62
C VAL A 329 -6.59 22.48 -31.91
N LYS A 330 -5.73 22.22 -32.90
CA LYS A 330 -4.76 23.22 -33.37
C LYS A 330 -5.50 24.43 -33.92
N GLN A 331 -4.98 25.62 -33.63
CA GLN A 331 -5.50 26.86 -34.18
C GLN A 331 -4.51 27.47 -35.18
N TYR A 332 -5.04 27.98 -36.28
CA TYR A 332 -4.28 28.63 -37.34
C TYR A 332 -4.82 30.03 -37.62
N THR A 333 -3.90 30.96 -37.84
CA THR A 333 -4.24 32.36 -38.10
C THR A 333 -4.39 32.59 -39.60
N LEU A 334 -5.49 33.23 -40.00
CA LEU A 334 -5.65 33.79 -41.34
C LEU A 334 -5.21 35.26 -41.35
N THR A 335 -4.25 35.59 -42.19
CA THR A 335 -3.83 36.97 -42.43
C THR A 335 -4.31 37.41 -43.81
N THR A 336 -4.96 38.56 -43.92
CA THR A 336 -5.45 39.11 -45.19
C THR A 336 -4.81 40.45 -45.50
N SER A 337 -4.62 40.76 -46.78
CA SER A 337 -4.08 42.04 -47.25
C SER A 337 -4.74 42.43 -48.57
N ILE A 338 -4.73 43.73 -48.90
CA ILE A 338 -5.28 44.27 -50.16
C ILE A 338 -4.19 45.02 -50.91
N THR A 339 -4.30 45.07 -52.23
CA THR A 339 -3.45 45.95 -53.05
C THR A 339 -4.23 46.49 -54.24
N PRO A 340 -4.15 47.80 -54.56
CA PRO A 340 -3.48 48.88 -53.82
C PRO A 340 -4.03 49.13 -52.41
N SER A 341 -3.29 49.85 -51.55
CA SER A 341 -3.80 50.22 -50.21
C SER A 341 -5.06 51.09 -50.33
N GLY A 342 -6.10 50.83 -49.53
CA GLY A 342 -7.38 51.56 -49.58
C GLY A 342 -8.33 51.17 -50.72
N SER A 343 -7.92 50.26 -51.62
CA SER A 343 -8.71 49.85 -52.79
C SER A 343 -9.93 48.98 -52.48
N GLY A 344 -10.07 48.47 -51.26
CA GLY A 344 -11.19 47.63 -50.86
C GLY A 344 -11.04 47.05 -49.46
N THR A 345 -11.78 45.97 -49.19
CA THR A 345 -11.74 45.21 -47.94
C THR A 345 -11.88 43.72 -48.21
N ILE A 346 -11.41 42.89 -47.27
CA ILE A 346 -11.61 41.44 -47.23
C ILE A 346 -12.39 41.09 -45.97
N SER A 347 -13.38 40.21 -46.10
CA SER A 347 -14.05 39.55 -44.98
C SER A 347 -13.80 38.04 -45.05
N PRO A 348 -13.55 37.34 -43.92
CA PRO A 348 -13.38 37.85 -42.55
C PRO A 348 -12.10 38.68 -42.34
N ALA A 349 -12.03 39.39 -41.21
CA ALA A 349 -10.93 40.30 -40.88
C ALA A 349 -9.59 39.54 -40.70
N SER A 350 -8.50 40.24 -41.03
CA SER A 350 -7.13 39.76 -40.83
C SER A 350 -6.84 39.46 -39.36
N GLY A 351 -6.07 38.41 -39.08
CA GLY A 351 -5.68 37.99 -37.74
C GLY A 351 -6.67 37.01 -37.06
N THR A 352 -7.77 36.66 -37.73
CA THR A 352 -8.75 35.71 -37.17
C THR A 352 -8.15 34.30 -37.08
N LYS A 353 -8.35 33.63 -35.94
CA LYS A 353 -7.91 32.24 -35.70
C LYS A 353 -9.02 31.25 -36.00
N TYR A 354 -8.65 30.14 -36.63
CA TYR A 354 -9.55 29.06 -37.01
C TYR A 354 -9.03 27.71 -36.52
N PRO A 355 -9.91 26.80 -36.06
CA PRO A 355 -9.55 25.40 -35.84
C PRO A 355 -8.99 24.75 -37.11
N SER A 356 -8.04 23.83 -36.97
CA SER A 356 -7.51 23.05 -38.08
C SER A 356 -8.61 22.36 -38.89
N GLY A 357 -8.52 22.44 -40.21
CA GLY A 357 -9.50 21.87 -41.15
C GLY A 357 -10.72 22.75 -41.42
N THR A 358 -10.86 23.90 -40.74
CA THR A 358 -11.97 24.84 -41.00
C THR A 358 -11.91 25.37 -42.42
N SER A 359 -13.03 25.31 -43.14
CA SER A 359 -13.20 25.97 -44.44
C SER A 359 -13.66 27.42 -44.22
N VAL A 360 -12.89 28.38 -44.72
CA VAL A 360 -13.13 29.82 -44.55
C VAL A 360 -13.46 30.42 -45.90
N THR A 361 -14.67 30.97 -46.03
CA THR A 361 -15.09 31.73 -47.22
C THR A 361 -14.67 33.18 -47.09
N LEU A 362 -13.90 33.63 -48.07
CA LEU A 362 -13.37 34.98 -48.21
C LEU A 362 -14.23 35.77 -49.18
N ARG A 363 -14.45 37.06 -48.90
CA ARG A 363 -15.17 37.99 -49.78
C ARG A 363 -14.40 39.30 -49.92
N ALA A 364 -14.10 39.68 -51.15
CA ALA A 364 -13.53 40.97 -51.49
C ALA A 364 -14.63 41.99 -51.82
N THR A 365 -14.54 43.18 -51.24
CA THR A 365 -15.44 44.31 -51.54
C THR A 365 -14.59 45.50 -51.95
N ALA A 366 -14.79 46.00 -53.18
CA ALA A 366 -14.03 47.12 -53.71
C ALA A 366 -14.51 48.45 -53.12
N SER A 367 -13.58 49.38 -52.93
CA SER A 367 -13.85 50.79 -52.64
C SER A 367 -14.29 51.52 -53.91
N SER A 368 -14.86 52.72 -53.75
CA SER A 368 -15.20 53.59 -54.90
C SER A 368 -13.98 53.83 -55.79
N GLY A 369 -14.16 53.77 -57.11
CA GLY A 369 -13.08 53.93 -58.10
C GLY A 369 -12.24 52.66 -58.35
N TYR A 370 -12.56 51.54 -57.70
CA TYR A 370 -11.87 50.26 -57.87
C TYR A 370 -12.83 49.13 -58.23
N GLU A 371 -12.31 48.11 -58.90
CA GLU A 371 -12.94 46.82 -59.06
C GLU A 371 -12.03 45.69 -58.56
N PHE A 372 -12.62 44.61 -58.05
CA PHE A 372 -11.88 43.41 -57.69
C PHE A 372 -11.34 42.74 -58.95
N ASP A 373 -10.06 42.40 -58.93
CA ASP A 373 -9.36 41.77 -60.06
C ASP A 373 -9.20 40.26 -59.82
N HIS A 374 -8.41 39.87 -58.82
CA HIS A 374 -8.18 38.46 -58.48
C HIS A 374 -7.65 38.26 -57.05
N TRP A 375 -7.69 37.00 -56.58
CA TRP A 375 -7.05 36.57 -55.33
C TRP A 375 -5.62 36.07 -55.55
N GLY A 376 -4.75 36.27 -54.56
CA GLY A 376 -3.42 35.69 -54.48
C GLY A 376 -3.06 35.20 -53.07
N GLY A 377 -1.83 34.69 -52.92
CA GLY A 377 -1.38 34.04 -51.69
C GLY A 377 -1.93 32.61 -51.59
N ALA A 378 -2.57 32.28 -50.46
CA ALA A 378 -3.18 30.97 -50.24
C ALA A 378 -4.53 30.77 -50.94
N ALA A 379 -5.07 31.82 -51.57
CA ALA A 379 -6.29 31.76 -52.37
C ALA A 379 -6.00 32.08 -53.84
N SER A 380 -6.95 31.78 -54.73
CA SER A 380 -6.85 32.07 -56.16
C SER A 380 -8.23 32.28 -56.80
N GLY A 381 -8.23 32.76 -58.04
CA GLY A 381 -9.43 32.98 -58.84
C GLY A 381 -9.88 34.44 -58.91
N THR A 382 -10.81 34.72 -59.83
CA THR A 382 -11.32 36.07 -60.16
C THR A 382 -12.72 36.34 -59.62
N SER A 383 -13.34 35.36 -58.95
CA SER A 383 -14.61 35.57 -58.26
C SER A 383 -14.39 36.39 -56.99
N ARG A 384 -15.30 37.32 -56.69
CA ARG A 384 -15.28 38.13 -55.45
C ARG A 384 -15.38 37.28 -54.18
N THR A 385 -15.76 36.01 -54.30
CA THR A 385 -15.79 35.05 -53.20
C THR A 385 -14.97 33.81 -53.52
N THR A 386 -14.17 33.34 -52.56
CA THR A 386 -13.38 32.10 -52.66
C THR A 386 -13.31 31.40 -51.30
N THR A 387 -12.98 30.12 -51.25
CA THR A 387 -12.88 29.36 -49.99
C THR A 387 -11.50 28.74 -49.85
N ILE A 388 -10.92 28.81 -48.66
CA ILE A 388 -9.66 28.16 -48.29
C ILE A 388 -9.87 27.22 -47.10
N VAL A 389 -9.07 26.16 -46.99
CA VAL A 389 -9.06 25.26 -45.83
C VAL A 389 -7.88 25.60 -44.93
N MET A 390 -8.15 25.85 -43.66
CA MET A 390 -7.13 26.20 -42.65
C MET A 390 -6.39 24.96 -42.15
N SER A 391 -5.38 24.49 -42.90
CA SER A 391 -4.48 23.40 -42.49
C SER A 391 -3.16 23.87 -41.85
N LYS A 392 -2.88 25.17 -41.97
CA LYS A 392 -1.78 25.91 -41.34
C LYS A 392 -2.16 27.39 -41.30
N SER A 393 -1.37 28.22 -40.62
CA SER A 393 -1.53 29.67 -40.73
C SER A 393 -1.25 30.09 -42.17
N GLN A 394 -2.14 30.92 -42.73
CA GLN A 394 -2.17 31.24 -44.16
C GLN A 394 -2.34 32.73 -44.39
N TRP A 395 -1.77 33.22 -45.48
CA TRP A 395 -1.88 34.61 -45.91
C TRP A 395 -2.58 34.69 -47.26
N VAL A 396 -3.53 35.63 -47.40
CA VAL A 396 -4.30 35.88 -48.62
C VAL A 396 -4.25 37.35 -49.01
N LEU A 397 -4.10 37.60 -50.31
CA LEU A 397 -4.10 38.93 -50.90
C LEU A 397 -5.26 39.10 -51.88
N ALA A 398 -6.01 40.19 -51.79
CA ALA A 398 -6.94 40.63 -52.83
C ALA A 398 -6.31 41.73 -53.67
N TYR A 399 -6.28 41.51 -54.98
CA TYR A 399 -5.87 42.52 -55.96
C TYR A 399 -7.11 43.25 -56.46
N PHE A 400 -7.00 44.57 -56.52
CA PHE A 400 -7.99 45.47 -57.11
C PHE A 400 -7.32 46.29 -58.21
N LYS A 401 -8.11 46.74 -59.18
CA LYS A 401 -7.67 47.63 -60.25
C LYS A 401 -8.55 48.87 -60.28
N GLU A 402 -7.96 50.01 -60.62
CA GLU A 402 -8.70 51.27 -60.78
C GLU A 402 -9.66 51.17 -61.96
N VAL A 403 -10.85 51.74 -61.79
CA VAL A 403 -11.85 51.90 -62.85
C VAL A 403 -11.91 53.38 -63.21
N ALA A 404 -11.68 53.70 -64.49
CA ALA A 404 -11.79 55.07 -64.98
C ALA A 404 -13.24 55.56 -64.84
N ILE A 405 -13.43 56.61 -64.05
CA ILE A 405 -14.70 57.36 -63.99
C ILE A 405 -14.74 58.34 -65.17
N SER A 406 -15.87 58.39 -65.88
CA SER A 406 -16.04 59.33 -67.00
C SER A 406 -16.16 60.76 -66.47
N GLN A 407 -15.44 61.71 -67.08
CA GLN A 407 -15.44 63.12 -66.70
C GLN A 407 -15.96 64.00 -67.83
N CYS A 408 -16.89 64.91 -67.54
CA CYS A 408 -17.54 65.74 -68.56
C CYS A 408 -17.58 67.23 -68.17
N PRO A 409 -17.47 68.15 -69.14
CA PRO A 409 -17.56 69.58 -68.86
C PRO A 409 -19.02 70.04 -68.67
N LEU A 410 -19.24 71.01 -67.78
CA LEU A 410 -20.51 71.74 -67.64
C LEU A 410 -20.34 73.20 -68.06
N SER A 411 -21.01 73.60 -69.14
CA SER A 411 -21.06 75.00 -69.57
C SER A 411 -22.14 75.76 -68.81
N VAL A 412 -21.79 76.89 -68.17
CA VAL A 412 -22.73 77.74 -67.43
C VAL A 412 -22.75 79.13 -68.04
N SER A 413 -23.93 79.67 -68.30
CA SER A 413 -24.13 80.95 -68.99
C SER A 413 -25.31 81.75 -68.43
N ARG A 414 -25.47 83.00 -68.86
CA ARG A 414 -26.52 83.92 -68.40
C ARG A 414 -27.09 84.74 -69.56
N SER A 415 -28.39 85.05 -69.49
CA SER A 415 -29.11 85.80 -70.51
C SER A 415 -30.17 86.73 -69.89
N PRO A 416 -30.17 88.05 -70.19
CA PRO A 416 -29.10 88.79 -70.86
C PRO A 416 -27.83 88.87 -69.97
N SER A 417 -26.70 89.21 -70.57
CA SER A 417 -25.40 89.26 -69.85
C SER A 417 -25.35 90.31 -68.74
N SER A 418 -26.22 91.32 -68.79
CA SER A 418 -26.42 92.36 -67.78
C SER A 418 -27.35 91.96 -66.63
N GLY A 419 -28.01 90.80 -66.70
CA GLY A 419 -29.09 90.43 -65.78
C GLY A 419 -28.65 89.95 -64.39
N GLY A 420 -27.42 89.44 -64.27
CA GLY A 420 -26.94 88.88 -63.00
C GLY A 420 -25.60 88.14 -63.11
N SER A 421 -25.26 87.36 -62.10
CA SER A 421 -24.16 86.38 -62.11
C SER A 421 -24.69 84.96 -61.98
N VAL A 422 -23.88 83.99 -62.42
CA VAL A 422 -24.16 82.56 -62.23
C VAL A 422 -22.90 81.91 -61.68
N THR A 423 -23.02 81.23 -60.55
CA THR A 423 -21.93 80.50 -59.90
C THR A 423 -22.25 79.01 -59.87
N ARG A 424 -21.20 78.20 -59.79
CA ARG A 424 -21.30 76.74 -59.66
C ARG A 424 -20.42 76.24 -58.51
N SER A 425 -20.91 75.27 -57.75
CA SER A 425 -20.21 74.64 -56.63
C SER A 425 -20.37 73.12 -56.68
N PRO A 426 -19.28 72.33 -56.69
CA PRO A 426 -17.88 72.78 -56.76
C PRO A 426 -17.56 73.45 -58.10
N ASN A 427 -16.63 74.40 -58.13
CA ASN A 427 -16.22 75.04 -59.39
C ASN A 427 -15.07 74.28 -60.06
N LYS A 428 -15.41 73.27 -60.86
CA LYS A 428 -14.45 72.44 -61.61
C LYS A 428 -14.55 72.66 -63.13
N SER A 429 -13.47 72.33 -63.85
CA SER A 429 -13.44 72.28 -65.32
C SER A 429 -14.10 71.01 -65.87
N LEU A 430 -14.05 69.92 -65.11
CA LEU A 430 -14.67 68.62 -65.40
C LEU A 430 -15.33 68.09 -64.12
N TYR A 431 -16.45 67.39 -64.30
CA TYR A 431 -17.20 66.76 -63.23
C TYR A 431 -17.26 65.25 -63.47
N ASP A 432 -17.14 64.48 -62.40
CA ASP A 432 -17.26 63.03 -62.46
C ASP A 432 -18.70 62.64 -62.82
N ASP A 433 -18.89 61.53 -63.53
CA ASP A 433 -20.22 61.01 -63.83
C ASP A 433 -21.01 60.76 -62.54
N GLY A 434 -22.21 61.33 -62.45
CA GLY A 434 -23.05 61.29 -61.26
C GLY A 434 -22.74 62.37 -60.20
N GLU A 435 -21.71 63.19 -60.36
CA GLU A 435 -21.39 64.29 -59.43
C GLU A 435 -22.51 65.34 -59.42
N MET A 436 -23.04 65.69 -58.25
CA MET A 436 -24.05 66.75 -58.12
C MET A 436 -23.39 68.13 -58.04
N ILE A 437 -23.91 69.08 -58.82
CA ILE A 437 -23.32 70.41 -58.99
C ILE A 437 -24.38 71.46 -58.66
N ASP A 438 -24.12 72.34 -57.70
CA ASP A 438 -25.03 73.43 -57.35
C ASP A 438 -24.79 74.62 -58.27
N VAL A 439 -25.79 75.01 -59.06
CA VAL A 439 -25.74 76.19 -59.93
C VAL A 439 -26.71 77.25 -59.42
N THR A 440 -26.19 78.41 -59.05
CA THR A 440 -26.96 79.50 -58.43
C THR A 440 -26.91 80.74 -59.33
N ALA A 441 -28.05 81.38 -59.52
CA ALA A 441 -28.16 82.66 -60.23
C ALA A 441 -28.40 83.79 -59.23
N THR A 442 -27.65 84.89 -59.36
CA THR A 442 -27.82 86.08 -58.52
C THR A 442 -28.15 87.27 -59.41
N PRO A 443 -29.39 87.77 -59.39
CA PRO A 443 -29.77 88.95 -60.18
C PRO A 443 -28.98 90.20 -59.76
N TYR A 444 -28.67 91.06 -60.72
CA TYR A 444 -28.14 92.40 -60.42
C TYR A 444 -29.28 93.38 -60.07
N SER A 445 -28.93 94.56 -59.56
CA SER A 445 -29.93 95.57 -59.18
C SER A 445 -30.85 95.93 -60.36
N GLY A 446 -32.15 95.92 -60.10
CA GLY A 446 -33.18 96.15 -61.12
C GLY A 446 -33.45 94.95 -62.04
N TRP A 447 -32.96 93.75 -61.71
CA TRP A 447 -33.28 92.50 -62.41
C TRP A 447 -33.83 91.46 -61.43
N SER A 448 -34.62 90.53 -61.95
CA SER A 448 -35.13 89.35 -61.24
C SER A 448 -34.74 88.07 -62.00
N PHE A 449 -34.46 87.00 -61.25
CA PHE A 449 -34.25 85.67 -61.84
C PHE A 449 -35.60 85.13 -62.34
N GLU A 450 -35.65 84.69 -63.58
CA GLU A 450 -36.85 84.10 -64.17
C GLU A 450 -36.81 82.57 -64.05
N LYS A 451 -35.78 81.94 -64.62
CA LYS A 451 -35.62 80.48 -64.71
C LYS A 451 -34.22 80.07 -65.16
N PHE A 452 -33.88 78.82 -64.92
CA PHE A 452 -32.80 78.11 -65.61
C PHE A 452 -33.34 77.34 -66.80
N THR A 453 -32.55 77.26 -67.87
CA THR A 453 -32.68 76.23 -68.91
C THR A 453 -31.40 75.42 -69.02
N GLY A 454 -31.48 74.14 -69.34
CA GLY A 454 -30.30 73.33 -69.58
C GLY A 454 -30.44 72.34 -70.73
N VAL A 455 -29.30 71.81 -71.17
CA VAL A 455 -29.18 70.79 -72.21
C VAL A 455 -28.43 69.61 -71.63
N ARG A 456 -28.93 68.40 -71.84
CA ARG A 456 -28.32 67.13 -71.45
C ARG A 456 -27.37 66.61 -72.54
N PHE A 457 -26.46 65.72 -72.20
CA PHE A 457 -25.54 65.12 -73.18
C PHE A 457 -26.25 64.26 -74.23
N ASP A 458 -27.41 63.70 -73.91
CA ASP A 458 -28.30 63.00 -74.86
C ASP A 458 -29.08 63.94 -75.81
N GLY A 459 -28.89 65.26 -75.67
CA GLY A 459 -29.56 66.28 -76.47
C GLY A 459 -30.89 66.77 -75.90
N GLY A 460 -31.40 66.17 -74.82
CA GLY A 460 -32.63 66.61 -74.16
C GLY A 460 -32.49 67.99 -73.51
N THR A 461 -33.55 68.79 -73.51
CA THR A 461 -33.58 70.11 -72.84
C THR A 461 -34.48 70.10 -71.62
N TRP A 462 -34.21 70.99 -70.66
CA TRP A 462 -35.03 71.15 -69.47
C TRP A 462 -35.11 72.61 -69.03
N THR A 463 -36.13 72.94 -68.24
CA THR A 463 -36.33 74.26 -67.64
C THR A 463 -36.70 74.13 -66.16
N SER A 464 -36.26 75.07 -65.32
CA SER A 464 -36.58 75.08 -63.88
C SER A 464 -36.69 76.51 -63.36
N SER A 465 -37.74 76.81 -62.59
CA SER A 465 -37.86 78.07 -61.85
C SER A 465 -37.17 78.03 -60.49
N ALA A 466 -36.56 76.91 -60.10
CA ALA A 466 -35.80 76.81 -58.86
C ALA A 466 -34.45 77.52 -58.97
N ASN A 467 -34.00 78.12 -57.87
CA ASN A 467 -32.68 78.74 -57.75
C ASN A 467 -32.16 78.54 -56.32
N PRO A 468 -31.14 77.69 -56.09
CA PRO A 468 -30.28 77.03 -57.07
C PRO A 468 -30.94 75.85 -57.84
N VAL A 469 -30.26 75.35 -58.87
CA VAL A 469 -30.51 74.05 -59.52
C VAL A 469 -29.34 73.10 -59.35
N HIS A 470 -29.60 71.78 -59.45
CA HIS A 470 -28.63 70.72 -59.18
C HIS A 470 -28.37 69.82 -60.41
N PRO A 471 -27.68 70.31 -61.47
CA PRO A 471 -27.26 69.45 -62.57
C PRO A 471 -26.30 68.33 -62.10
N ILE A 472 -26.39 67.19 -62.78
CA ILE A 472 -25.53 66.02 -62.55
C ILE A 472 -24.43 65.96 -63.63
N GLY A 473 -23.18 65.77 -63.21
CA GLY A 473 -22.00 65.58 -64.05
C GLY A 473 -22.21 64.45 -65.05
N CYS A 474 -21.69 64.63 -66.26
CA CYS A 474 -21.91 63.77 -67.44
C CYS A 474 -23.37 63.53 -67.87
N GLN A 475 -24.37 64.06 -67.15
CA GLN A 475 -25.75 64.08 -67.60
C GLN A 475 -26.14 65.44 -68.18
N THR A 476 -25.67 66.54 -67.58
CA THR A 476 -25.95 67.91 -68.04
C THR A 476 -24.76 68.52 -68.76
N ARG A 477 -24.96 68.94 -70.01
CA ARG A 477 -23.95 69.58 -70.87
C ARG A 477 -23.86 71.09 -70.63
N SER A 478 -25.01 71.75 -70.48
CA SER A 478 -25.04 73.19 -70.25
C SER A 478 -26.23 73.66 -69.43
N VAL A 479 -26.05 74.77 -68.72
CA VAL A 479 -27.08 75.49 -67.95
C VAL A 479 -26.99 76.99 -68.26
N THR A 480 -28.13 77.63 -68.46
CA THR A 480 -28.27 79.08 -68.71
C THR A 480 -29.26 79.66 -67.72
N ALA A 481 -28.87 80.67 -66.95
CA ALA A 481 -29.79 81.45 -66.13
C ALA A 481 -30.42 82.58 -66.96
N HIS A 482 -31.75 82.71 -66.88
CA HIS A 482 -32.50 83.78 -67.55
C HIS A 482 -33.00 84.80 -66.53
N PHE A 483 -32.86 86.07 -66.87
CA PHE A 483 -33.23 87.21 -66.04
C PHE A 483 -34.16 88.17 -66.78
N ILE A 484 -35.04 88.82 -66.04
CA ILE A 484 -35.99 89.83 -66.52
C ILE A 484 -35.81 91.13 -65.71
N GLN A 485 -36.00 92.28 -66.36
CA GLN A 485 -35.80 93.60 -65.76
C GLN A 485 -37.09 94.14 -65.14
#